data_AF-X6GK15-F1
#
_entry.id   AF-X6GK15-F1
#
_cell.length_a   1.000
_cell.length_b   1.000
_cell.length_c   1.000
_cell.angle_alpha   90.00
_cell.angle_beta   90.00
_cell.angle_gamma   90.00
#
_symmetry.space_group_name_H-M   'P 1'
#
loop_
_entity.id
_entity.type
_entity.pdbx_description
1 polymer ?
#
loop_
_entity_poly.entity_id
_entity_poly.type
_entity_poly.pdbx_seq_one_letter_code
_entity_poly.pdbx_strand_id
1 'polypeptide(L)'
;MVSAFSAAIQALDLDTVQRDLQRALDSAERDPEDAVTAACSVVESVCRSILIESNLDLPAKQDISGLYRAVREPLGLSPTKEGLPDAIAEDVRNTLSGLITAVQSIGALRTHGGDAHGRERGFKRVDARIARLAIHSARAVSLFLIETWKLKFPERALRNE
;
A
#
# COMPACT_ATOMS: atom_id res chain seq x y z
N MET A 1 14.15 -10.26 -15.36
CA MET A 1 14.56 -9.43 -14.20
C MET A 1 13.35 -9.34 -13.28
N VAL A 2 13.35 -10.07 -12.16
CA VAL A 2 12.29 -9.95 -11.14
C VAL A 2 12.39 -8.54 -10.55
N SER A 3 11.30 -7.78 -10.59
CA SER A 3 11.33 -6.42 -10.04
C SER A 3 11.52 -6.46 -8.52
N ALA A 4 12.21 -5.48 -7.92
CA ALA A 4 12.48 -5.45 -6.47
C ALA A 4 11.22 -5.68 -5.61
N PHE A 5 10.07 -5.19 -6.08
CA PHE A 5 8.77 -5.45 -5.46
C PHE A 5 8.31 -6.90 -5.51
N SER A 6 8.45 -7.54 -6.67
CA SER A 6 8.12 -8.96 -6.83
C SER A 6 9.01 -9.84 -5.96
N ALA A 7 10.30 -9.51 -5.84
CA ALA A 7 11.21 -10.20 -4.92
C ALA A 7 10.80 -9.98 -3.45
N ALA A 8 10.39 -8.75 -3.10
CA ALA A 8 9.96 -8.41 -1.75
C ALA A 8 8.70 -9.19 -1.31
N ILE A 9 7.71 -9.29 -2.20
CA ILE A 9 6.47 -10.08 -2.01
C ILE A 9 6.73 -11.58 -1.94
N GLN A 10 7.53 -12.14 -2.86
CA GLN A 10 7.85 -13.57 -2.87
C GLN A 10 8.56 -14.00 -1.60
N ALA A 11 9.49 -13.19 -1.10
CA ALA A 11 10.17 -13.44 0.16
C ALA A 11 9.26 -13.37 1.39
N LEU A 12 8.00 -12.93 1.23
CA LEU A 12 6.98 -12.88 2.27
C LEU A 12 5.75 -13.74 1.89
N ASP A 13 5.82 -14.59 0.87
CA ASP A 13 4.70 -15.43 0.41
C ASP A 13 3.35 -14.69 0.24
N LEU A 14 3.40 -13.41 -0.19
CA LEU A 14 2.21 -12.57 -0.30
C LEU A 14 1.49 -12.78 -1.63
N ASP A 15 1.03 -14.01 -1.88
CA ASP A 15 0.40 -14.44 -3.12
C ASP A 15 -0.85 -13.62 -3.49
N THR A 16 -1.62 -13.17 -2.50
CA THR A 16 -2.76 -12.27 -2.70
C THR A 16 -2.32 -10.90 -3.25
N VAL A 17 -1.22 -10.36 -2.73
CA VAL A 17 -0.66 -9.07 -3.17
C VAL A 17 -0.14 -9.16 -4.60
N GLN A 18 0.53 -10.26 -4.96
CA GLN A 18 1.00 -10.47 -6.33
C GLN A 18 -0.18 -10.57 -7.31
N ARG A 19 -1.24 -11.31 -6.94
CA ARG A 19 -2.46 -11.42 -7.75
C ARG A 19 -3.17 -10.07 -7.93
N ASP A 20 -3.32 -9.30 -6.86
CA ASP A 20 -3.96 -7.98 -6.92
C ASP A 20 -3.15 -6.99 -7.75
N LEU A 21 -1.82 -7.00 -7.65
CA LEU A 21 -0.98 -6.17 -8.51
C LEU A 21 -1.12 -6.56 -9.98
N GLN A 22 -1.10 -7.86 -10.29
CA GLN A 22 -1.23 -8.33 -11.66
C GLN A 22 -2.58 -7.93 -12.24
N ARG A 23 -3.66 -8.12 -11.49
CA ARG A 23 -5.01 -7.65 -11.84
C ARG A 23 -5.02 -6.15 -12.12
N ALA A 24 -4.40 -5.34 -11.24
CA ALA A 24 -4.34 -3.90 -11.43
C ALA A 24 -3.66 -3.50 -12.74
N LEU A 25 -2.52 -4.13 -13.05
CA LEU A 25 -1.76 -3.89 -14.29
C LEU A 25 -2.56 -4.30 -15.54
N ASP A 26 -3.21 -5.46 -15.50
CA ASP A 26 -3.98 -5.99 -16.65
C ASP A 26 -5.24 -5.17 -16.93
N SER A 27 -5.82 -4.55 -15.90
CA SER A 27 -7.02 -3.72 -15.99
C SER A 27 -6.72 -2.25 -16.31
N ALA A 28 -5.50 -1.77 -16.13
CA ALA A 28 -5.17 -0.33 -16.19
C ALA A 28 -5.67 0.41 -17.46
N GLU A 29 -5.67 -0.25 -18.63
CA GLU A 29 -6.18 0.33 -19.88
C GLU A 29 -7.65 0.01 -20.15
N ARG A 30 -8.10 -1.20 -19.78
CA ARG A 30 -9.42 -1.72 -20.18
C ARG A 30 -10.52 -1.39 -19.16
N ASP A 31 -10.16 -1.41 -17.88
CA ASP A 31 -11.01 -1.03 -16.75
C ASP A 31 -10.16 -0.28 -15.69
N PRO A 32 -9.91 1.03 -15.90
CA PRO A 32 -9.15 1.84 -14.95
C PRO A 32 -9.76 1.91 -13.54
N GLU A 33 -11.07 1.68 -13.40
CA GLU A 33 -11.78 1.71 -12.11
C GLU A 33 -11.48 0.45 -11.30
N ASP A 34 -11.54 -0.74 -11.93
CA ASP A 34 -11.07 -1.99 -11.33
C ASP A 34 -9.57 -1.91 -10.97
N ALA A 35 -8.77 -1.29 -11.84
CA ALA A 35 -7.34 -1.10 -11.59
C ALA A 35 -7.07 -0.26 -10.34
N VAL A 36 -7.85 0.80 -10.09
CA VAL A 36 -7.79 1.59 -8.86
C VAL A 36 -8.23 0.77 -7.64
N THR A 37 -9.33 0.01 -7.76
CA THR A 37 -9.78 -0.88 -6.68
C THR A 37 -8.69 -1.87 -6.31
N ALA A 38 -8.06 -2.50 -7.31
CA ALA A 38 -6.96 -3.43 -7.13
C ALA A 38 -5.72 -2.78 -6.49
N ALA A 39 -5.36 -1.56 -6.91
CA ALA A 39 -4.25 -0.81 -6.29
C ALA A 39 -4.48 -0.55 -4.79
N CYS A 40 -5.71 -0.25 -4.39
CA CYS A 40 -6.08 -0.12 -2.98
C CYS A 40 -5.93 -1.47 -2.25
N SER A 41 -6.44 -2.55 -2.82
CA SER A 41 -6.33 -3.91 -2.26
C SER A 41 -4.89 -4.37 -2.06
N VAL A 42 -3.95 -3.97 -2.94
CA VAL A 42 -2.51 -4.23 -2.77
C VAL A 42 -2.00 -3.65 -1.45
N VAL A 43 -2.27 -2.37 -1.17
CA VAL A 43 -1.79 -1.70 0.06
C VAL A 43 -2.46 -2.29 1.30
N GLU A 44 -3.76 -2.53 1.25
CA GLU A 44 -4.51 -3.13 2.36
C GLU A 44 -3.99 -4.53 2.70
N SER A 45 -3.75 -5.36 1.68
CA SER A 45 -3.22 -6.71 1.85
C SER A 45 -1.83 -6.70 2.46
N VAL A 46 -0.92 -5.84 1.97
CA VAL A 46 0.42 -5.70 2.57
C VAL A 46 0.35 -5.24 4.02
N CYS A 47 -0.51 -4.26 4.33
CA CYS A 47 -0.65 -3.79 5.71
C CYS A 47 -1.19 -4.90 6.63
N ARG A 48 -2.20 -5.65 6.19
CA ARG A 48 -2.75 -6.78 6.95
C ARG A 48 -1.70 -7.84 7.21
N SER A 49 -0.96 -8.24 6.19
CA SER A 49 0.12 -9.21 6.33
C SER A 49 1.17 -8.73 7.32
N ILE A 50 1.63 -7.47 7.23
CA ILE A 50 2.58 -6.92 8.20
C ILE A 50 2.03 -6.98 9.63
N LEU A 51 0.76 -6.65 9.85
CA LEU A 51 0.14 -6.70 11.19
C LEU A 51 0.10 -8.13 11.75
N ILE A 52 -0.40 -9.08 10.95
CA ILE A 52 -0.51 -10.49 11.32
C ILE A 52 0.85 -11.04 11.72
N GLU A 53 1.87 -10.82 10.88
CA GLU A 53 3.22 -11.34 11.08
C GLU A 53 4.01 -10.64 12.19
N SER A 54 3.61 -9.41 12.49
CA SER A 54 4.10 -8.69 13.66
C SER A 54 3.41 -9.15 14.94
N ASN A 55 2.40 -10.03 14.86
CA ASN A 55 1.49 -10.40 15.94
C ASN A 55 0.82 -9.17 16.57
N LEU A 56 0.33 -8.27 15.72
CA LEU A 56 -0.39 -7.06 16.08
C LEU A 56 -1.86 -7.18 15.67
N ASP A 57 -2.74 -6.64 16.51
CA ASP A 57 -4.18 -6.65 16.23
C ASP A 57 -4.53 -5.81 15.00
N LEU A 58 -5.53 -6.27 14.25
CA LEU A 58 -6.15 -5.45 13.23
C LEU A 58 -6.90 -4.27 13.87
N PRO A 59 -6.83 -3.07 13.28
CA PRO A 59 -7.55 -1.91 13.79
C PRO A 59 -9.07 -2.12 13.71
N ALA A 60 -9.82 -1.45 14.58
CA ALA A 60 -11.29 -1.48 14.55
C ALA A 60 -11.87 -1.04 13.19
N LYS A 61 -11.27 0.01 12.59
CA LYS A 61 -11.57 0.43 11.22
C LYS A 61 -10.50 -0.15 10.30
N GLN A 62 -10.86 -1.15 9.51
CA GLN A 62 -9.95 -1.85 8.61
C GLN A 62 -9.96 -1.29 7.18
N ASP A 63 -10.20 0.01 7.03
CA ASP A 63 -9.95 0.69 5.76
C ASP A 63 -8.45 0.94 5.59
N ILE A 64 -8.01 1.22 4.36
CA ILE A 64 -6.60 1.48 4.04
C ILE A 64 -5.92 2.50 4.98
N SER A 65 -6.64 3.52 5.44
CA SER A 65 -6.08 4.53 6.36
C SER A 65 -5.86 3.97 7.76
N GLY A 66 -6.83 3.23 8.31
CA GLY A 66 -6.70 2.56 9.60
C GLY A 66 -5.59 1.50 9.59
N LEU A 67 -5.56 0.66 8.54
CA LEU A 67 -4.53 -0.36 8.36
C LEU A 67 -3.13 0.26 8.25
N TYR A 68 -2.96 1.26 7.40
CA TYR A 68 -1.66 1.93 7.25
C TYR A 68 -1.21 2.62 8.53
N ARG A 69 -2.12 3.23 9.29
CA ARG A 69 -1.79 3.81 10.59
C ARG A 69 -1.30 2.74 11.58
N ALA A 70 -1.99 1.62 11.67
CA ALA A 70 -1.62 0.52 12.55
C ALA A 70 -0.25 -0.08 12.19
N VAL A 71 0.17 0.00 10.92
CA VAL A 71 1.50 -0.45 10.47
C VAL A 71 2.58 0.61 10.67
N ARG A 72 2.33 1.87 10.28
CA ARG A 72 3.37 2.92 10.28
C ARG A 72 3.86 3.26 11.69
N GLU A 73 2.99 3.17 12.70
CA GLU A 73 3.30 3.49 14.10
C GLU A 73 4.37 2.54 14.67
N PRO A 74 4.15 1.20 14.70
CA PRO A 74 5.15 0.26 15.18
C PRO A 74 6.40 0.21 14.29
N LEU A 75 6.33 0.59 13.00
CA LEU A 75 7.51 0.74 12.15
C LEU A 75 8.30 2.03 12.40
N GLY A 76 7.78 2.97 13.20
CA GLY A 76 8.46 4.23 13.50
C GLY A 76 8.49 5.18 12.30
N LEU A 77 7.45 5.15 11.47
CA LEU A 77 7.27 5.95 10.25
C LEU A 77 6.33 7.16 10.50
N SER A 78 6.39 7.74 11.71
CA SER A 78 5.61 8.92 12.06
C SER A 78 6.11 10.16 11.29
N PRO A 79 5.22 11.04 10.78
CA PRO A 79 5.63 12.32 10.21
C PRO A 79 6.19 13.29 11.28
N THR A 80 6.03 12.97 12.56
CA THR A 80 6.63 13.70 13.69
C THR A 80 7.87 13.00 14.25
N LYS A 81 8.53 12.14 13.46
CA LYS A 81 9.70 11.37 13.90
C LYS A 81 10.80 12.28 14.49
N GLU A 82 11.26 11.89 15.66
CA GLU A 82 12.37 12.51 16.38
C GLU A 82 13.66 11.69 16.19
N GLY A 83 14.80 12.23 16.64
CA GLY A 83 16.11 11.57 16.51
C GLY A 83 16.66 11.53 15.09
N LEU A 84 16.15 12.37 14.19
CA LEU A 84 16.67 12.56 12.84
C LEU A 84 17.81 13.59 12.86
N PRO A 85 18.84 13.45 12.00
CA PRO A 85 19.85 14.49 11.85
C PRO A 85 19.22 15.82 11.39
N ASP A 86 19.56 16.92 12.05
CA ASP A 86 18.96 18.25 11.81
C ASP A 86 18.96 18.65 10.34
N ALA A 87 20.03 18.32 9.61
CA ALA A 87 20.20 18.64 8.19
C ALA A 87 19.16 17.99 7.25
N ILE A 88 18.47 16.93 7.67
CA ILE A 88 17.49 16.20 6.85
C ILE A 88 16.16 15.97 7.57
N ALA A 89 16.00 16.47 8.80
CA ALA A 89 14.88 16.12 9.66
C ALA A 89 13.54 16.52 9.02
N GLU A 90 13.46 17.74 8.47
CA GLU A 90 12.26 18.23 7.79
C GLU A 90 11.98 17.45 6.50
N ASP A 91 13.00 17.17 5.69
CA ASP A 91 12.86 16.43 4.43
C ASP A 91 12.31 15.02 4.66
N VAL A 92 12.81 14.32 5.68
CA VAL A 92 12.33 12.99 6.05
C VAL A 92 10.88 13.07 6.52
N ARG A 93 10.53 14.04 7.37
CA ARG A 93 9.13 14.22 7.84
C ARG A 93 8.17 14.55 6.71
N ASN A 94 8.60 15.38 5.75
CA ASN A 94 7.83 15.72 4.55
C ASN A 94 7.64 14.50 3.64
N THR A 95 8.69 13.69 3.48
CA THR A 95 8.62 12.44 2.73
C THR A 95 7.62 11.45 3.36
N LEU A 96 7.68 11.28 4.68
CA LEU A 96 6.73 10.44 5.43
C LEU A 96 5.30 11.00 5.35
N SER A 97 5.16 12.32 5.36
CA SER A 97 3.86 12.99 5.17
C SER A 97 3.28 12.74 3.78
N GLY A 98 4.10 12.83 2.73
CA GLY A 98 3.70 12.50 1.37
C GLY A 98 3.24 11.04 1.23
N LEU A 99 3.88 10.10 1.94
CA LEU A 99 3.47 8.70 1.96
C LEU A 99 2.06 8.53 2.57
N ILE A 100 1.75 9.27 3.64
CA ILE A 100 0.39 9.29 4.23
C ILE A 100 -0.63 9.78 3.22
N THR A 101 -0.33 10.90 2.55
CA THR A 101 -1.22 11.47 1.54
C THR A 101 -1.44 10.50 0.39
N ALA A 102 -0.40 9.84 -0.12
CA ALA A 102 -0.53 8.86 -1.20
C ALA A 102 -1.48 7.71 -0.82
N VAL A 103 -1.35 7.15 0.38
CA VAL A 103 -2.22 6.08 0.88
C VAL A 103 -3.67 6.56 0.99
N GLN A 104 -3.89 7.73 1.57
CA GLN A 104 -5.23 8.31 1.70
C GLN A 104 -5.87 8.60 0.34
N SER A 105 -5.10 9.14 -0.61
CA SER A 105 -5.56 9.43 -1.97
C SER A 105 -5.91 8.16 -2.74
N ILE A 106 -5.15 7.06 -2.58
CA ILE A 106 -5.50 5.75 -3.16
C ILE A 106 -6.86 5.27 -2.63
N GLY A 107 -7.07 5.33 -1.31
CA GLY A 107 -8.33 4.94 -0.67
C GLY A 107 -9.53 5.79 -1.10
N ALA A 108 -9.34 7.11 -1.18
CA ALA A 108 -10.36 8.03 -1.64
C ALA A 108 -10.69 7.79 -3.13
N LEU A 109 -9.67 7.56 -3.96
CA LEU A 109 -9.85 7.26 -5.38
C LEU A 109 -10.62 5.96 -5.58
N ARG A 110 -10.33 4.91 -4.80
CA ARG A 110 -11.11 3.66 -4.80
C ARG A 110 -12.56 3.87 -4.36
N THR A 111 -12.80 4.74 -3.38
CA THR A 111 -14.16 5.04 -2.91
C THR A 111 -15.01 5.78 -3.94
N HIS A 112 -14.42 6.77 -4.63
CA HIS A 112 -15.19 7.67 -5.51
C HIS A 112 -15.15 7.28 -6.99
N GLY A 113 -14.06 6.65 -7.42
CA GLY A 113 -13.79 6.31 -8.82
C GLY A 113 -13.45 4.83 -9.06
N GLY A 114 -13.35 4.01 -8.01
CA GLY A 114 -13.28 2.57 -8.16
C GLY A 114 -14.66 1.93 -8.35
N ASP A 115 -14.66 0.65 -8.68
CA ASP A 115 -15.86 -0.17 -8.87
C ASP A 115 -16.30 -0.92 -7.60
N ALA A 116 -15.64 -0.64 -6.47
CA ALA A 116 -15.95 -1.22 -5.16
C ALA A 116 -17.37 -0.90 -4.65
N HIS A 117 -17.96 0.18 -5.15
CA HIS A 117 -19.36 0.52 -4.96
C HIS A 117 -20.03 0.46 -6.34
N GLY A 118 -21.15 -0.25 -6.45
CA GLY A 118 -21.81 -0.53 -7.74
C GLY A 118 -22.03 0.70 -8.63
N ARG A 119 -22.15 0.46 -9.93
CA ARG A 119 -22.09 1.51 -10.97
C ARG A 119 -23.45 2.10 -11.27
N GLU A 120 -23.52 3.42 -11.37
CA GLU A 120 -24.56 4.12 -12.14
C GLU A 120 -24.28 3.93 -13.65
N ARG A 121 -25.31 3.98 -14.50
CA ARG A 121 -25.12 3.78 -15.95
C ARG A 121 -24.22 4.87 -16.58
N GLY A 122 -23.19 4.44 -17.32
CA GLY A 122 -22.67 5.19 -18.46
C GLY A 122 -21.50 6.17 -18.25
N PHE A 123 -20.86 6.23 -17.07
CA PHE A 123 -19.75 7.18 -16.85
C PHE A 123 -18.44 6.48 -16.47
N LYS A 124 -17.40 6.65 -17.29
CA LYS A 124 -16.01 6.31 -16.93
C LYS A 124 -15.43 7.45 -16.08
N ARG A 125 -15.16 7.20 -14.80
CA ARG A 125 -14.70 8.23 -13.84
C ARG A 125 -13.18 8.38 -13.81
N VAL A 126 -12.45 7.35 -14.21
CA VAL A 126 -10.99 7.28 -14.04
C VAL A 126 -10.27 7.22 -15.38
N ASP A 127 -9.31 8.13 -15.56
CA ASP A 127 -8.35 8.13 -16.66
C ASP A 127 -7.26 7.06 -16.42
N ALA A 128 -6.89 6.33 -17.47
CA ALA A 128 -5.91 5.23 -17.37
C ALA A 128 -4.54 5.67 -16.82
N ARG A 129 -4.11 6.92 -17.06
CA ARG A 129 -2.86 7.47 -16.49
C ARG A 129 -2.98 7.64 -14.98
N ILE A 130 -4.16 8.03 -14.49
CA ILE A 130 -4.43 8.15 -13.05
C ILE A 130 -4.49 6.76 -12.40
N ALA A 131 -5.10 5.78 -13.05
CA ALA A 131 -5.05 4.39 -12.59
C ALA A 131 -3.61 3.87 -12.50
N ARG A 132 -2.78 4.10 -13.53
CA ARG A 132 -1.34 3.75 -13.49
C ARG A 132 -0.59 4.45 -12.37
N LEU A 133 -0.85 5.74 -12.15
CA LEU A 133 -0.25 6.48 -11.04
C LEU A 133 -0.62 5.82 -9.70
N ALA A 134 -1.90 5.48 -9.49
CA ALA A 134 -2.36 4.79 -8.28
C ALA A 134 -1.67 3.43 -8.10
N ILE A 135 -1.53 2.63 -9.17
CA ILE A 135 -0.82 1.34 -9.13
C ILE A 135 0.65 1.52 -8.72
N HIS A 136 1.35 2.47 -9.35
CA HIS A 136 2.76 2.70 -9.06
C HIS A 136 2.97 3.27 -7.66
N SER A 137 2.09 4.17 -7.20
CA SER A 137 2.09 4.67 -5.83
C SER A 137 1.82 3.55 -4.83
N ALA A 138 0.82 2.70 -5.06
CA ALA A 138 0.53 1.54 -4.22
C ALA A 138 1.72 0.59 -4.12
N ARG A 139 2.39 0.33 -5.25
CA ARG A 139 3.60 -0.48 -5.31
C ARG A 139 4.76 0.14 -4.54
N ALA A 140 5.01 1.44 -4.69
CA ALA A 140 6.08 2.15 -3.99
C ALA A 140 5.85 2.15 -2.47
N VAL A 141 4.62 2.46 -2.03
CA VAL A 141 4.21 2.38 -0.62
C VAL A 141 4.46 0.98 -0.08
N SER A 142 3.94 -0.02 -0.76
CA SER A 142 3.99 -1.41 -0.32
C SER A 142 5.42 -1.92 -0.23
N LEU A 143 6.27 -1.60 -1.21
CA LEU A 143 7.69 -1.97 -1.20
C LEU A 143 8.38 -1.37 0.02
N PHE A 144 8.22 -0.06 0.24
CA PHE A 144 8.87 0.64 1.34
C PHE A 144 8.44 0.10 2.70
N LEU A 145 7.15 -0.24 2.88
CA LEU A 145 6.65 -0.86 4.10
C LEU A 145 7.27 -2.23 4.35
N ILE A 146 7.34 -3.08 3.31
CA ILE A 146 7.94 -4.41 3.39
C ILE A 146 9.43 -4.32 3.74
N GLU A 147 10.19 -3.45 3.06
CA GLU A 147 11.62 -3.27 3.32
C GLU A 147 11.87 -2.74 4.74
N THR A 148 11.08 -1.77 5.18
CA THR A 148 11.17 -1.23 6.55
C THR A 148 10.86 -2.30 7.58
N TRP A 149 9.83 -3.11 7.35
CA TRP A 149 9.47 -4.20 8.24
C TRP A 149 10.57 -5.26 8.33
N LYS A 150 11.12 -5.70 7.19
CA LYS A 150 12.25 -6.65 7.15
C LYS A 150 13.49 -6.13 7.89
N LEU A 151 13.82 -4.85 7.71
CA LEU A 151 14.94 -4.22 8.40
C LEU A 151 14.73 -4.23 9.92
N LYS A 152 13.49 -4.02 10.38
CA LYS A 152 13.14 -3.98 11.81
C LYS A 152 13.00 -5.36 12.44
N PHE A 153 12.64 -6.38 11.66
CA PHE A 153 12.40 -7.75 12.12
C PHE A 153 13.16 -8.79 11.27
N PRO A 154 14.51 -8.76 11.25
CA PRO A 154 15.31 -9.57 10.33
C PRO A 154 15.19 -11.09 10.56
N GLU A 155 14.83 -11.52 11.78
CA GLU A 155 14.71 -12.94 12.15
C GLU A 155 13.30 -13.52 11.93
N ARG A 156 12.31 -12.67 11.63
CA ARG A 156 10.94 -13.11 11.37
C ARG A 156 10.80 -13.35 9.88
N ALA A 157 11.09 -14.57 9.42
CA ALA A 157 10.50 -15.07 8.19
C ALA A 157 9.04 -15.44 8.51
N LEU A 158 8.11 -15.02 7.66
CA LEU A 158 6.68 -15.28 7.86
C LEU A 158 6.47 -16.79 7.93
N ARG A 159 5.85 -17.27 9.02
CA ARG A 159 5.54 -18.70 9.15
C ARG A 159 4.22 -18.93 8.45
N ASN A 160 4.26 -19.68 7.36
CA ASN A 160 3.08 -20.25 6.74
C ASN A 160 2.46 -21.25 7.75
N GLU A 161 1.38 -20.85 8.42
CA GLU A 161 0.46 -21.78 9.09
C GLU A 161 -0.64 -22.24 8.13
#